data_AF-A0A942WDV3-F1
#
_entry.id   AF-A0A942WDV3-F1
#
_cell.length_a   1.000
_cell.length_b   1.000
_cell.length_c   1.000
_cell.angle_alpha   90.00
_cell.angle_beta   90.00
_cell.angle_gamma   90.00
#
_symmetry.space_group_name_H-M   'P 1'
#
loop_
_entity.id
_entity.type
_entity.pdbx_description
1 polymer ?
#
loop_
_entity_poly.entity_id
_entity_poly.type
_entity_poly.pdbx_seq_one_letter_code
_entity_poly.pdbx_strand_id
1 'polypeptide(L)'
;MEIVGKVTETREFRQTVMNTVGDRSSLDACEADLKRTRKELHSQEHLKYKLGAELDNLDVLAEDYDDEYEAVQSKIDEVYDRIEILEERIRKMKKRMEALKKGVRSSDNIQKILDDFDLLFERMNCKERRELCRQFIERIDVFQEEREDGRILKRIVFRFPVYYEEEGKRAENDEPDEVVTFEVDCTEHRVTASEAKATYAEIRAYVKGKYGMNVSSLYIAQVKRKYGLDVGKAYNKPAKNKNHVPVCPVEKEVLILDALKHFRMLDEDVEYRKESAV
;
A
#
# COMPACT_ATOMS: atom_id res chain seq x y z
N MET A 1 -1.19 -14.01 8.80
CA MET A 1 -1.95 -12.84 8.29
C MET A 1 -1.45 -11.53 8.89
N GLU A 2 -0.81 -11.52 10.08
CA GLU A 2 -0.10 -10.34 10.62
C GLU A 2 0.98 -9.76 9.70
N ILE A 3 1.47 -10.56 8.76
CA ILE A 3 2.47 -10.17 7.75
C ILE A 3 1.95 -9.02 6.89
N VAL A 4 0.65 -9.01 6.53
CA VAL A 4 0.10 -7.99 5.64
C VAL A 4 0.02 -6.63 6.35
N GLY A 5 -0.39 -6.59 7.63
CA GLY A 5 -0.39 -5.35 8.43
C GLY A 5 1.02 -4.81 8.67
N LYS A 6 2.01 -5.68 8.92
CA LYS A 6 3.40 -5.23 9.09
C LYS A 6 4.05 -4.77 7.77
N VAL A 7 3.60 -5.30 6.63
CA VAL A 7 4.08 -4.89 5.30
C VAL A 7 3.61 -3.48 4.95
N THR A 8 2.41 -3.07 5.38
CA THR A 8 1.89 -1.71 5.16
C THR A 8 2.63 -0.63 5.98
N GLU A 9 3.26 -1.03 7.09
CA GLU A 9 4.11 -0.17 7.91
C GLU A 9 5.54 -0.01 7.36
N THR A 10 5.97 -0.87 6.42
CA THR A 10 7.34 -0.88 5.93
C THR A 10 7.66 0.42 5.16
N ARG A 11 8.81 1.02 5.51
CA ARG A 11 9.31 2.25 4.85
C ARG A 11 9.51 2.06 3.35
N GLU A 12 10.02 0.90 2.93
CA GLU A 12 10.17 0.56 1.51
C GLU A 12 8.83 0.57 0.81
N PHE A 13 7.81 -0.08 1.38
CA PHE A 13 6.47 -0.09 0.84
C PHE A 13 5.89 1.33 0.67
N ARG A 14 6.00 2.17 1.71
CA ARG A 14 5.61 3.59 1.62
C ARG A 14 6.43 4.35 0.59
N GLN A 15 7.71 4.04 0.41
CA GLN A 15 8.58 4.68 -0.56
C GLN A 15 8.26 4.23 -1.99
N THR A 16 7.94 2.96 -2.24
CA THR A 16 7.53 2.48 -3.57
C THR A 16 6.21 3.10 -4.00
N VAL A 17 5.27 3.22 -3.06
CA VAL A 17 4.03 3.98 -3.24
C VAL A 17 4.38 5.45 -3.53
N MET A 18 5.16 6.12 -2.68
CA MET A 18 5.58 7.53 -2.89
C MET A 18 6.46 7.77 -4.13
N ASN A 19 7.11 6.76 -4.70
CA ASN A 19 7.92 6.89 -5.92
C ASN A 19 7.11 6.60 -7.19
N THR A 20 6.07 5.76 -7.11
CA THR A 20 5.07 5.61 -8.18
C THR A 20 4.10 6.79 -8.20
N VAL A 21 4.02 7.52 -7.09
CA VAL A 21 3.38 8.82 -6.97
C VAL A 21 4.17 9.85 -7.78
N GLY A 22 3.55 10.29 -8.87
CA GLY A 22 4.01 11.47 -9.58
C GLY A 22 4.11 12.65 -8.61
N ASP A 23 5.33 13.20 -8.51
CA ASP A 23 5.69 14.43 -7.81
C ASP A 23 4.53 15.44 -7.76
N ARG A 24 3.93 15.68 -6.58
CA ARG A 24 2.98 16.81 -6.38
C ARG A 24 3.59 18.14 -6.83
N SER A 25 4.91 18.29 -6.67
CA SER A 25 5.68 19.42 -7.18
C SER A 25 5.59 19.57 -8.71
N SER A 26 5.49 18.46 -9.45
CA SER A 26 5.32 18.45 -10.90
C SER A 26 3.90 18.85 -11.33
N LEU A 27 2.89 18.57 -10.51
CA LEU A 27 1.51 19.01 -10.74
C LEU A 27 1.40 20.54 -10.59
N ASP A 28 1.96 21.08 -9.50
CA ASP A 28 1.94 22.52 -9.22
C ASP A 28 2.70 23.32 -10.28
N ALA A 29 3.85 22.82 -10.72
CA ALA A 29 4.61 23.41 -11.83
C ALA A 29 3.80 23.39 -13.14
N CYS A 30 3.13 22.27 -13.44
CA CYS A 30 2.30 22.15 -14.64
C CYS A 30 1.07 23.07 -14.60
N GLU A 31 0.47 23.27 -13.42
CA GLU A 31 -0.63 24.20 -13.21
C GLU A 31 -0.19 25.66 -13.38
N ALA A 32 0.98 26.03 -12.83
CA ALA A 32 1.56 27.36 -13.00
C ALA A 32 1.86 27.67 -14.48
N ASP A 33 2.42 26.71 -15.22
CA ASP A 33 2.70 26.84 -16.65
C ASP A 33 1.43 26.93 -17.50
N LEU A 34 0.38 26.19 -17.12
CA LEU A 34 -0.93 26.28 -17.76
C LEU A 34 -1.56 27.66 -17.53
N LYS A 35 -1.46 28.20 -16.31
CA LYS A 35 -1.93 29.56 -15.98
C LYS A 35 -1.16 30.62 -16.78
N ARG A 36 0.15 30.46 -16.96
CA ARG A 36 0.97 31.36 -17.78
C ARG A 36 0.56 31.30 -19.25
N THR A 37 0.39 30.11 -19.79
CA THR A 37 0.01 29.92 -21.20
C THR A 37 -1.40 30.45 -21.50
N ARG A 38 -2.34 30.33 -20.55
CA ARG A 38 -3.68 30.96 -20.66
C ARG A 38 -3.63 32.48 -20.68
N LYS A 39 -2.76 33.09 -19.87
CA LYS A 39 -2.57 34.55 -19.89
C LYS A 39 -2.04 35.02 -21.23
N GLU A 40 -1.05 34.29 -21.78
CA GLU A 40 -0.49 34.57 -23.09
C GLU A 40 -1.55 34.45 -24.20
N LEU A 41 -2.37 33.39 -24.17
CA LEU A 41 -3.48 33.23 -25.10
C LEU A 41 -4.44 34.42 -25.03
N HIS A 42 -4.81 34.85 -23.82
CA HIS A 42 -5.71 35.97 -23.64
C HIS A 42 -5.13 37.30 -24.17
N SER A 43 -3.82 37.53 -24.03
CA SER A 43 -3.17 38.69 -24.65
C SER A 43 -3.18 38.64 -26.17
N GLN A 44 -3.01 37.45 -26.77
CA GLN A 44 -3.09 37.28 -28.23
C GLN A 44 -4.52 37.48 -28.73
N GLU A 45 -5.53 36.99 -28.02
CA GLU A 45 -6.94 37.27 -28.32
C GLU A 45 -7.24 38.77 -28.29
N HIS A 46 -6.73 39.48 -27.28
CA HIS A 46 -6.91 40.93 -27.17
C HIS A 46 -6.19 41.68 -28.31
N LEU A 47 -5.00 41.21 -28.72
CA LEU A 47 -4.29 41.77 -29.87
C LEU A 47 -5.06 41.53 -31.17
N LYS A 48 -5.63 40.34 -31.35
CA LYS A 48 -6.53 40.01 -32.47
C LYS A 48 -7.70 40.99 -32.56
N TYR A 49 -8.36 41.29 -31.44
CA TYR A 49 -9.46 42.27 -31.42
C TYR A 49 -9.00 43.68 -31.78
N LYS A 50 -7.81 44.10 -31.33
CA LYS A 50 -7.24 45.41 -31.71
C LYS A 50 -6.93 45.49 -33.19
N LEU A 51 -6.28 44.47 -33.74
CA LEU A 51 -5.95 44.43 -35.16
C LEU A 51 -7.21 44.36 -36.04
N GLY A 52 -8.25 43.66 -35.58
CA GLY A 52 -9.56 43.68 -36.25
C GLY A 52 -10.20 45.08 -36.23
N ALA A 53 -10.12 45.79 -35.12
CA ALA A 53 -10.59 47.18 -35.05
C ALA A 53 -9.73 48.13 -35.89
N GLU A 54 -8.42 47.90 -36.00
CA GLU A 54 -7.56 48.65 -36.92
C GLU A 54 -8.01 48.39 -38.36
N LEU A 55 -8.26 47.14 -38.74
CA LEU A 55 -8.76 46.74 -40.06
C LEU A 55 -10.09 47.42 -40.41
N ASP A 56 -11.04 47.46 -39.47
CA ASP A 56 -12.35 48.11 -39.66
C ASP A 56 -12.25 49.64 -39.84
N ASN A 57 -11.17 50.26 -39.36
CA ASN A 57 -10.97 51.70 -39.40
C ASN A 57 -10.08 52.17 -40.58
N LEU A 58 -9.60 51.27 -41.44
CA LEU A 58 -8.85 51.66 -42.63
C LEU A 58 -9.71 52.49 -43.59
N ASP A 59 -9.13 53.54 -44.16
CA ASP A 59 -9.78 54.35 -45.18
C ASP A 59 -9.55 53.73 -46.57
N VAL A 60 -10.61 53.16 -47.13
CA VAL A 60 -10.60 52.50 -48.46
C VAL A 60 -10.26 53.47 -49.60
N LEU A 61 -10.35 54.78 -49.37
CA LEU A 61 -10.04 55.81 -50.36
C LEU A 61 -8.59 56.33 -50.26
N ALA A 62 -7.82 55.87 -49.28
CA ALA A 62 -6.43 56.25 -49.12
C ALA A 62 -5.55 55.67 -50.24
N GLU A 63 -4.49 56.39 -50.62
CA GLU A 63 -3.59 56.00 -51.71
C GLU A 63 -2.67 54.83 -51.32
N ASP A 64 -2.45 54.65 -50.01
CA ASP A 64 -1.65 53.61 -49.35
C ASP A 64 -2.50 52.51 -48.69
N TYR A 65 -3.81 52.46 -48.97
CA TYR A 65 -4.74 51.49 -48.40
C TYR A 65 -4.28 50.03 -48.56
N ASP A 66 -3.81 49.65 -49.75
CA ASP A 66 -3.40 48.27 -50.04
C ASP A 66 -2.21 47.86 -49.16
N ASP A 67 -1.23 48.76 -48.98
CA ASP A 67 -0.03 48.51 -48.17
C ASP A 67 -0.39 48.41 -46.67
N GLU A 68 -1.26 49.30 -46.17
CA GLU A 68 -1.73 49.27 -44.77
C GLU A 68 -2.58 48.03 -44.48
N TYR A 69 -3.45 47.65 -45.43
CA TYR A 69 -4.27 46.46 -45.34
C TYR A 69 -3.41 45.19 -45.29
N GLU A 70 -2.43 45.04 -46.19
CA GLU A 70 -1.51 43.89 -46.17
C GLU A 70 -0.69 43.83 -44.87
N ALA A 71 -0.25 44.99 -44.35
CA ALA A 71 0.50 45.05 -43.11
C ALA A 71 -0.33 44.62 -41.89
N VAL A 72 -1.62 45.02 -41.82
CA VAL A 72 -2.53 44.60 -40.74
C VAL A 72 -2.91 43.12 -40.92
N GLN A 73 -3.20 42.69 -42.15
CA GLN A 73 -3.56 41.30 -42.45
C GLN A 73 -2.43 40.33 -42.09
N SER A 74 -1.18 40.65 -42.43
CA SER A 74 -0.03 39.82 -42.07
C SER A 74 0.13 39.68 -40.56
N LYS A 75 -0.13 40.74 -39.78
CA LYS A 75 -0.11 40.68 -38.31
C LYS A 75 -1.26 39.86 -37.76
N ILE A 76 -2.43 39.92 -38.38
CA ILE A 76 -3.59 39.10 -38.01
C ILE A 76 -3.26 37.62 -38.20
N ASP A 77 -2.68 37.26 -39.34
CA ASP A 77 -2.29 35.88 -39.66
C ASP A 77 -1.27 35.35 -38.62
N GLU A 78 -0.24 36.14 -38.29
CA GLU A 78 0.73 35.79 -37.23
C GLU A 78 0.07 35.57 -35.85
N VAL A 79 -0.93 36.38 -35.51
CA VAL A 79 -1.67 36.24 -34.24
C VAL A 79 -2.51 34.97 -34.26
N TYR A 80 -3.16 34.62 -35.37
CA TYR A 80 -3.91 33.37 -35.49
C TYR A 80 -3.01 32.14 -35.38
N ASP A 81 -1.86 32.12 -36.05
CA ASP A 81 -0.86 31.07 -35.92
C ASP A 81 -0.39 30.92 -34.46
N ARG A 82 -0.17 32.05 -33.78
CA ARG A 82 0.26 32.06 -32.39
C ARG A 82 -0.82 31.52 -31.45
N ILE A 83 -2.08 31.88 -31.68
CA ILE A 83 -3.24 31.37 -30.94
C ILE A 83 -3.32 29.85 -31.09
N GLU A 84 -3.21 29.31 -32.31
CA GLU A 84 -3.27 27.87 -32.55
C GLU A 84 -2.19 27.10 -31.77
N ILE A 85 -0.95 27.58 -31.81
CA ILE A 85 0.17 27.00 -31.05
C ILE A 85 -0.11 27.02 -29.54
N LEU A 86 -0.64 28.13 -29.02
CA LEU A 86 -0.97 28.28 -27.59
C LEU A 86 -2.12 27.35 -27.18
N GLU A 87 -3.16 27.22 -28.00
CA GLU A 87 -4.27 26.31 -27.76
C GLU A 87 -3.82 24.84 -27.77
N GLU A 88 -2.98 24.45 -28.73
CA GLU A 88 -2.43 23.10 -28.79
C GLU A 88 -1.56 22.79 -27.57
N ARG A 89 -0.75 23.77 -27.14
CA ARG A 89 0.03 23.68 -25.90
C ARG A 89 -0.88 23.54 -24.68
N ILE A 90 -1.95 24.33 -24.56
CA ILE A 90 -2.93 24.21 -23.47
C ILE A 90 -3.58 22.81 -23.49
N ARG A 91 -3.94 22.29 -24.67
CA ARG A 91 -4.54 20.95 -24.81
C ARG A 91 -3.59 19.85 -24.33
N LYS A 92 -2.31 19.91 -24.75
CA LYS A 92 -1.26 18.99 -24.29
C LYS A 92 -1.06 19.09 -22.77
N MET A 93 -1.01 20.31 -22.24
CA MET A 93 -0.84 20.56 -20.81
C MET A 93 -2.02 20.06 -19.98
N LYS A 94 -3.26 20.26 -20.46
CA LYS A 94 -4.49 19.73 -19.82
C LYS A 94 -4.48 18.20 -19.77
N LYS A 95 -4.18 17.53 -20.88
CA LYS A 95 -4.06 16.06 -20.91
C LYS A 95 -3.01 15.55 -19.92
N ARG A 96 -1.85 16.22 -19.86
CA ARG A 96 -0.80 15.90 -18.89
C ARG A 96 -1.28 16.13 -17.44
N MET A 97 -1.99 17.22 -17.17
CA MET A 97 -2.58 17.48 -15.86
C MET A 97 -3.63 16.45 -15.46
N GLU A 98 -4.49 16.01 -16.39
CA GLU A 98 -5.48 14.97 -16.12
C GLU A 98 -4.82 13.63 -15.80
N ALA A 99 -3.79 13.24 -16.55
CA ALA A 99 -2.99 12.04 -16.27
C ALA A 99 -2.31 12.12 -14.89
N LEU A 100 -1.72 13.27 -14.55
CA LEU A 100 -1.09 13.50 -13.24
C LEU A 100 -2.12 13.52 -12.10
N LYS A 101 -3.27 14.18 -12.28
CA LYS A 101 -4.34 14.22 -11.27
C LYS A 101 -4.92 12.84 -11.00
N LYS A 102 -5.06 11.99 -12.02
CA LYS A 102 -5.50 10.60 -11.87
C LYS A 102 -4.50 9.81 -11.00
N GLY A 103 -3.21 9.83 -11.35
CA GLY A 103 -2.17 9.18 -10.54
C GLY A 103 -2.06 9.71 -9.09
N VAL A 104 -2.18 11.02 -8.88
CA VAL A 104 -2.13 11.63 -7.53
C VAL A 104 -3.38 11.27 -6.71
N ARG A 105 -4.57 11.24 -7.31
CA ARG A 105 -5.81 10.84 -6.61
C ARG A 105 -5.82 9.36 -6.23
N SER A 106 -5.31 8.49 -7.12
CA SER A 106 -5.10 7.08 -6.83
C SER A 106 -4.22 6.89 -5.60
N SER A 107 -3.16 7.68 -5.49
CA SER A 107 -2.27 7.67 -4.33
C SER A 107 -2.92 8.18 -3.07
N ASP A 108 -3.56 9.34 -3.08
CA ASP A 108 -4.14 9.91 -1.86
C ASP A 108 -5.20 8.97 -1.26
N ASN A 109 -5.92 8.25 -2.13
CA ASN A 109 -6.87 7.22 -1.70
C ASN A 109 -6.17 5.97 -1.17
N ILE A 110 -5.12 5.48 -1.84
CA ILE A 110 -4.32 4.34 -1.33
C ILE A 110 -3.68 4.71 0.01
N GLN A 111 -3.13 5.92 0.16
CA GLN A 111 -2.47 6.36 1.38
C GLN A 111 -3.45 6.41 2.56
N LYS A 112 -4.67 6.94 2.36
CA LYS A 112 -5.73 6.90 3.38
C LYS A 112 -6.11 5.47 3.77
N ILE A 113 -6.28 4.59 2.79
CA ILE A 113 -6.60 3.16 3.05
C ILE A 113 -5.48 2.50 3.85
N LEU A 114 -4.22 2.83 3.56
CA LEU A 114 -3.05 2.32 4.25
C LEU A 114 -2.90 2.88 5.66
N ASP A 115 -3.17 4.17 5.86
CA ASP A 115 -3.11 4.82 7.18
C ASP A 115 -4.20 4.27 8.12
N ASP A 116 -5.38 3.96 7.58
CA ASP A 116 -6.48 3.36 8.34
C ASP A 116 -6.44 1.82 8.38
N PHE A 117 -5.46 1.19 7.72
CA PHE A 117 -5.40 -0.26 7.55
C PHE A 117 -5.28 -0.98 8.91
N ASP A 118 -4.45 -0.48 9.81
CA ASP A 118 -4.20 -1.12 11.11
C ASP A 118 -5.46 -1.07 12.00
N LEU A 119 -6.16 0.07 12.02
CA LEU A 119 -7.42 0.26 12.74
C LEU A 119 -8.53 -0.65 12.19
N LEU A 120 -8.60 -0.78 10.87
CA LEU A 120 -9.54 -1.68 10.20
C LEU A 120 -9.20 -3.15 10.49
N PHE A 121 -7.92 -3.50 10.42
CA PHE A 121 -7.46 -4.88 10.60
C PHE A 121 -7.68 -5.35 12.03
N GLU A 122 -7.40 -4.52 13.04
CA GLU A 122 -7.66 -4.85 14.45
C GLU A 122 -9.14 -5.12 14.73
N ARG A 123 -10.02 -4.28 14.17
CA ARG A 123 -11.47 -4.36 14.40
C ARG A 123 -12.16 -5.48 13.61
N MET A 124 -11.56 -5.94 12.51
CA MET A 124 -12.09 -7.01 11.67
C MET A 124 -11.95 -8.40 12.31
N ASN A 125 -12.94 -9.26 12.06
CA ASN A 125 -12.88 -10.67 12.43
C ASN A 125 -12.03 -11.50 11.45
N CYS A 126 -11.68 -12.73 11.82
CA CYS A 126 -10.84 -13.61 10.99
C CYS A 126 -11.39 -13.88 9.58
N LYS A 127 -12.70 -13.79 9.38
CA LYS A 127 -13.36 -13.99 8.08
C LYS A 127 -13.24 -12.73 7.23
N GLU A 128 -13.50 -11.56 7.80
CA GLU A 128 -13.35 -10.25 7.15
C GLU A 128 -11.90 -9.98 6.75
N ARG A 129 -10.94 -10.24 7.63
CA ARG A 129 -9.51 -10.14 7.29
C ARG A 129 -9.14 -11.01 6.09
N ARG A 130 -9.74 -12.20 5.99
CA ARG A 130 -9.50 -13.12 4.88
C ARG A 130 -10.13 -12.63 3.58
N GLU A 131 -11.34 -12.07 3.64
CA GLU A 131 -12.01 -11.48 2.48
C GLU A 131 -11.25 -10.25 1.97
N LEU A 132 -10.82 -9.39 2.90
CA LEU A 132 -10.02 -8.20 2.63
C LEU A 132 -8.71 -8.58 1.93
N CYS A 133 -7.94 -9.50 2.51
CA CYS A 133 -6.72 -9.99 1.89
C CYS A 133 -6.99 -10.67 0.54
N ARG A 134 -8.14 -11.33 0.36
CA ARG A 134 -8.51 -11.94 -0.93
C ARG A 134 -8.78 -10.90 -2.01
N GLN A 135 -9.33 -9.75 -1.63
CA GLN A 135 -9.60 -8.64 -2.56
C GLN A 135 -8.32 -7.89 -2.93
N PHE A 136 -7.41 -7.69 -1.98
CA PHE A 136 -6.20 -6.89 -2.21
C PHE A 136 -4.95 -7.69 -2.60
N ILE A 137 -4.90 -8.99 -2.37
CA ILE A 137 -3.75 -9.82 -2.74
C ILE A 137 -4.05 -10.50 -4.07
N GLU A 138 -3.27 -10.18 -5.09
CA GLU A 138 -3.34 -10.80 -6.41
C GLU A 138 -2.60 -12.14 -6.43
N ARG A 139 -1.35 -12.16 -5.96
CA ARG A 139 -0.54 -13.39 -5.93
C ARG A 139 0.44 -13.37 -4.78
N ILE A 140 0.70 -14.56 -4.23
CA ILE A 140 1.75 -14.81 -3.24
C ILE A 140 2.73 -15.78 -3.86
N ASP A 141 3.96 -15.34 -4.08
CA ASP A 141 5.06 -16.17 -4.53
C ASP A 141 5.79 -16.71 -3.29
N VAL A 142 5.85 -18.04 -3.19
CA VAL A 142 6.50 -18.79 -2.12
C VAL A 142 7.73 -19.53 -2.64
N PHE A 143 8.74 -19.69 -1.80
CA PHE A 143 9.89 -20.54 -2.09
C PHE A 143 9.47 -22.00 -2.17
N GLN A 144 9.99 -22.74 -3.15
CA GLN A 144 9.66 -24.16 -3.37
C GLN A 144 10.31 -25.11 -2.35
N GLU A 145 11.34 -24.66 -1.64
CA GLU A 145 12.07 -25.43 -0.64
C GLU A 145 12.03 -24.71 0.72
N GLU A 146 11.79 -25.47 1.80
CA GLU A 146 11.93 -24.99 3.18
C GLU A 146 13.40 -24.61 3.40
N ARG A 147 13.73 -23.33 3.28
CA ARG A 147 15.06 -22.83 3.64
C ARG A 147 15.29 -23.07 5.14
N GLU A 148 16.54 -23.32 5.52
CA GLU A 148 16.96 -23.50 6.91
C GLU A 148 16.54 -22.33 7.83
N ASP A 149 16.32 -21.14 7.25
CA ASP A 149 15.85 -19.94 7.93
C ASP A 149 14.33 -19.92 8.24
N GLY A 150 13.55 -20.91 7.80
CA GLY A 150 12.10 -20.98 8.03
C GLY A 150 11.26 -19.97 7.24
N ARG A 151 11.86 -19.26 6.26
CA ARG A 151 11.19 -18.28 5.40
C ARG A 151 10.53 -18.97 4.22
N ILE A 152 9.22 -18.76 4.05
CA ILE A 152 8.45 -19.39 2.97
C ILE A 152 8.05 -18.36 1.90
N LEU A 153 7.89 -17.09 2.28
CA LEU A 153 7.43 -16.03 1.37
C LEU A 153 8.59 -15.39 0.60
N LYS A 154 8.46 -15.35 -0.73
CA LYS A 154 9.38 -14.65 -1.63
C LYS A 154 8.86 -13.25 -1.95
N ARG A 155 7.62 -13.15 -2.46
CA ARG A 155 7.03 -11.91 -2.94
C ARG A 155 5.52 -11.92 -2.81
N ILE A 156 4.92 -10.78 -2.48
CA ILE A 156 3.46 -10.62 -2.53
C ILE A 156 3.14 -9.52 -3.54
N VAL A 157 2.27 -9.84 -4.49
CA VAL A 157 1.72 -8.90 -5.46
C VAL A 157 0.37 -8.44 -4.93
N PHE A 158 0.27 -7.15 -4.65
CA PHE A 158 -0.96 -6.53 -4.22
C PHE A 158 -1.64 -5.83 -5.38
N ARG A 159 -2.96 -5.74 -5.27
CA ARG A 159 -3.88 -5.16 -6.23
C ARG A 159 -4.82 -4.23 -5.50
N PHE A 160 -4.66 -2.93 -5.73
CA PHE A 160 -5.52 -1.91 -5.16
C PHE A 160 -6.52 -1.44 -6.21
N PRO A 161 -7.81 -1.80 -6.09
CA PRO A 161 -8.86 -1.21 -6.89
C PRO A 161 -9.00 0.26 -6.48
N VAL A 162 -8.80 1.16 -7.43
CA VAL A 162 -8.97 2.60 -7.25
C VAL A 162 -10.31 3.00 -7.88
N TYR A 163 -11.11 3.67 -7.06
CA TYR A 163 -12.39 4.22 -7.43
C TYR A 163 -12.28 5.75 -7.48
N TYR A 164 -12.48 6.35 -8.65
CA TYR A 164 -12.62 7.80 -8.77
C TYR A 164 -14.03 8.19 -8.36
N GLU A 165 -14.18 8.85 -7.21
CA GLU A 165 -15.44 9.48 -6.84
C GLU A 165 -15.70 10.68 -7.77
N GLU A 166 -16.63 10.53 -8.71
CA GLU A 166 -17.44 11.65 -9.14
C GLU A 166 -18.62 11.73 -8.16
N GLU A 167 -18.76 12.88 -7.50
CA GLU A 167 -19.75 13.17 -6.46
C GLU A 167 -21.13 12.51 -6.75
N GLY A 168 -21.41 11.39 -6.07
CA GLY A 168 -22.76 11.10 -5.61
C GLY A 168 -23.46 9.79 -6.02
N LYS A 169 -22.99 8.96 -6.95
CA LYS A 169 -23.67 7.66 -7.23
C LYS A 169 -22.72 6.60 -7.79
N ARG A 170 -22.29 5.65 -6.94
CA ARG A 170 -21.80 4.34 -7.39
C ARG A 170 -22.70 3.24 -6.87
N ALA A 171 -22.98 2.25 -7.73
CA ALA A 171 -23.67 1.03 -7.33
C ALA A 171 -22.70 0.12 -6.57
N GLU A 172 -23.20 -0.74 -5.67
CA GLU A 172 -22.38 -1.68 -4.86
C GLU A 172 -21.49 -2.65 -5.69
N ASN A 173 -21.64 -2.67 -7.02
CA ASN A 173 -20.92 -3.57 -7.93
C ASN A 173 -20.20 -2.85 -9.10
N ASP A 174 -19.87 -1.57 -8.96
CA ASP A 174 -19.10 -0.88 -10.02
C ASP A 174 -17.67 -1.44 -10.15
N GLU A 175 -17.23 -1.66 -11.39
CA GLU A 175 -15.86 -2.05 -11.69
C GLU A 175 -14.89 -0.92 -11.33
N PRO A 176 -13.69 -1.23 -10.79
CA PRO A 176 -12.71 -0.22 -10.46
C PRO A 176 -12.19 0.48 -11.72
N ASP A 177 -12.07 1.81 -11.67
CA ASP A 177 -11.61 2.60 -12.82
C ASP A 177 -10.15 2.33 -13.17
N GLU A 178 -9.35 2.04 -12.14
CA GLU A 178 -7.96 1.72 -12.26
C GLU A 178 -7.58 0.68 -11.22
N VAL A 179 -6.65 -0.20 -11.59
CA VAL A 179 -6.14 -1.23 -10.71
C VAL A 179 -4.64 -1.02 -10.59
N VAL A 180 -4.21 -0.51 -9.44
CA VAL A 180 -2.79 -0.28 -9.16
C VAL A 180 -2.21 -1.58 -8.61
N THR A 181 -1.19 -2.12 -9.26
CA THR A 181 -0.47 -3.29 -8.79
C THR A 181 0.93 -2.90 -8.31
N PHE A 182 1.35 -3.49 -7.19
CA PHE A 182 2.71 -3.31 -6.70
C PHE A 182 3.22 -4.60 -6.08
N GLU A 183 4.54 -4.76 -6.12
CA GLU A 183 5.22 -5.95 -5.66
C GLU A 183 6.01 -5.62 -4.39
N VAL A 184 5.80 -6.41 -3.34
CA VAL A 184 6.57 -6.34 -2.11
C VAL A 184 7.50 -7.53 -2.04
N ASP A 185 8.81 -7.27 -1.94
CA ASP A 185 9.78 -8.31 -1.68
C ASP A 185 9.79 -8.66 -0.18
N CYS A 186 9.41 -9.89 0.14
CA CYS A 186 9.32 -10.34 1.52
C CYS A 186 10.63 -10.97 2.02
N THR A 187 11.68 -11.01 1.20
CA THR A 187 12.94 -11.67 1.54
C THR A 187 13.69 -11.00 2.68
N GLU A 188 13.54 -9.68 2.87
CA GLU A 188 14.18 -8.93 3.95
C GLU A 188 13.34 -8.86 5.24
N HIS A 189 12.09 -9.35 5.21
CA HIS A 189 11.18 -9.25 6.34
C HIS A 189 11.38 -10.40 7.35
N ARG A 190 11.19 -10.09 8.63
CA ARG A 190 11.45 -11.02 9.74
C ARG A 190 10.47 -12.19 9.70
N VAL A 191 10.98 -13.41 9.87
CA VAL A 191 10.20 -14.64 10.11
C VAL A 191 9.19 -14.39 11.23
N THR A 192 7.91 -14.61 10.96
CA THR A 192 6.81 -14.33 11.92
C THR A 192 6.37 -15.59 12.67
N ALA A 193 5.64 -15.42 13.76
CA ALA A 193 5.21 -16.49 14.66
C ALA A 193 4.43 -17.64 13.97
N SER A 194 3.80 -17.38 12.81
CA SER A 194 3.15 -18.43 12.02
C SER A 194 4.12 -19.41 11.34
N GLU A 195 5.35 -18.97 11.09
CA GLU A 195 6.43 -19.75 10.48
C GLU A 195 7.37 -20.37 11.53
N ALA A 196 7.41 -19.78 12.74
CA ALA A 196 8.26 -20.24 13.83
C ALA A 196 7.68 -21.49 14.53
N LYS A 197 7.91 -22.68 13.98
CA LYS A 197 7.50 -23.95 14.58
C LYS A 197 8.70 -24.73 15.11
N ALA A 198 9.16 -24.39 16.32
CA ALA A 198 10.12 -25.25 17.00
C ALA A 198 9.48 -26.59 17.42
N THR A 199 10.19 -27.66 17.09
CA THR A 199 9.86 -29.02 17.47
C THR A 199 10.02 -29.21 18.99
N TYR A 200 9.33 -30.22 19.54
CA TYR A 200 9.51 -30.58 20.96
C TYR A 200 10.95 -30.95 21.31
N ALA A 201 11.73 -31.46 20.35
CA ALA A 201 13.12 -31.81 20.57
C ALA A 201 14.00 -30.56 20.75
N GLU A 202 13.83 -29.55 19.91
CA GLU A 202 14.56 -28.29 19.97
C GLU A 202 14.25 -27.50 21.24
N ILE A 203 12.97 -27.45 21.64
CA ILE A 203 12.57 -26.80 22.90
C ILE A 203 13.24 -27.47 24.11
N ARG A 204 13.32 -28.81 24.13
CA ARG A 204 14.01 -29.54 25.21
C ARG A 204 15.52 -29.30 25.19
N ALA A 205 16.13 -29.29 24.00
CA ALA A 205 17.55 -29.05 23.85
C ALA A 205 17.94 -27.64 24.32
N TYR A 206 17.12 -26.63 23.97
CA TYR A 206 17.31 -25.25 24.41
C TYR A 206 17.26 -25.11 25.93
N VAL A 207 16.20 -25.63 26.56
CA VAL A 207 16.05 -25.54 28.02
C VAL A 207 17.18 -26.29 28.73
N LYS A 208 17.59 -27.45 28.22
CA LYS A 208 18.72 -28.22 28.78
C LYS A 208 20.05 -27.50 28.61
N GLY A 209 20.30 -26.86 27.45
CA GLY A 209 21.54 -26.14 27.18
C GLY A 209 21.67 -24.84 27.98
N LYS A 210 20.59 -24.07 28.10
CA LYS A 210 20.59 -22.76 28.77
C LYS A 210 20.44 -22.85 30.29
N TYR A 211 19.63 -23.80 30.78
CA TYR A 211 19.26 -23.90 32.20
C TYR A 211 19.68 -25.21 32.86
N GLY A 212 20.26 -26.17 32.13
CA GLY A 212 20.66 -27.48 32.67
C GLY A 212 19.50 -28.39 33.07
N MET A 213 18.25 -27.98 32.83
CA MET A 213 17.05 -28.67 33.30
C MET A 213 16.37 -29.51 32.21
N ASN A 214 15.88 -30.70 32.58
CA ASN A 214 15.09 -31.54 31.68
C ASN A 214 13.59 -31.21 31.78
N VAL A 215 13.01 -30.84 30.65
CA VAL A 215 11.56 -30.61 30.46
C VAL A 215 10.94 -31.74 29.64
N SER A 216 9.75 -32.19 30.07
CA SER A 216 9.01 -33.24 29.36
C SER A 216 8.21 -32.63 28.19
N SER A 217 7.97 -33.42 27.14
CA SER A 217 7.07 -32.99 26.05
C SER A 217 5.65 -32.70 26.54
N LEU A 218 5.21 -33.36 27.62
CA LEU A 218 3.91 -33.14 28.23
C LEU A 218 3.79 -31.72 28.81
N TYR A 219 4.84 -31.24 29.47
CA TYR A 219 4.89 -29.85 29.98
C TYR A 219 4.91 -28.84 28.83
N ILE A 220 5.69 -29.11 27.77
CA ILE A 220 5.71 -28.22 26.59
C ILE A 220 4.32 -28.15 25.94
N ALA A 221 3.61 -29.28 25.84
CA ALA A 221 2.26 -29.33 25.31
C ALA A 221 1.24 -28.57 26.19
N GLN A 222 1.36 -28.67 27.52
CA GLN A 222 0.51 -27.92 28.46
C GLN A 222 0.71 -26.41 28.31
N VAL A 223 1.96 -25.94 28.24
CA VAL A 223 2.27 -24.52 28.04
C VAL A 223 1.80 -24.06 26.66
N LYS A 224 2.08 -24.82 25.60
CA LYS A 224 1.56 -24.50 24.25
C LYS A 224 0.04 -24.35 24.24
N ARG A 225 -0.69 -25.26 24.89
CA ARG A 225 -2.15 -25.18 25.02
C ARG A 225 -2.62 -23.95 25.79
N LYS A 226 -1.91 -23.56 26.85
CA LYS A 226 -2.23 -22.38 27.68
C LYS A 226 -2.14 -21.07 26.91
N TYR A 227 -1.18 -20.97 25.98
CA TYR A 227 -0.98 -19.78 25.14
C TYR A 227 -1.59 -19.91 23.74
N GLY A 228 -2.50 -20.88 23.52
CA GLY A 228 -3.25 -21.00 22.26
C GLY A 228 -2.46 -21.52 21.06
N LEU A 229 -1.28 -22.12 21.27
CA LEU A 229 -0.44 -22.69 20.22
C LEU A 229 -0.92 -24.09 19.82
N ASP A 230 -0.86 -24.39 18.52
CA ASP A 230 -1.30 -25.69 17.99
C ASP A 230 -0.39 -26.83 18.49
N VAL A 231 -1.04 -27.91 18.94
CA VAL A 231 -0.42 -29.07 19.58
C VAL A 231 -0.69 -30.24 18.64
N GLY A 232 0.31 -30.65 17.86
CA GLY A 232 0.18 -31.72 16.85
C GLY A 232 -0.54 -32.99 17.37
N LYS A 233 -1.23 -33.70 16.47
CA LYS A 233 -2.30 -34.70 16.74
C LYS A 233 -1.97 -35.91 17.65
N ALA A 234 -0.79 -36.01 18.26
CA ALA A 234 -0.40 -37.23 18.97
C ALA A 234 0.48 -36.98 20.21
N TYR A 235 -0.07 -36.47 21.31
CA TYR A 235 0.43 -36.82 22.66
C TYR A 235 -0.71 -36.81 23.70
N ASN A 236 -0.95 -37.99 24.28
CA ASN A 236 -1.88 -38.34 25.37
C ASN A 236 -3.24 -37.62 25.39
N LYS A 237 -4.19 -38.11 24.59
CA LYS A 237 -5.59 -38.11 25.04
C LYS A 237 -5.66 -39.05 26.24
N PRO A 238 -6.06 -38.61 27.45
CA PRO A 238 -6.26 -39.53 28.55
C PRO A 238 -7.40 -40.48 28.15
N ALA A 239 -7.06 -41.74 27.94
CA ALA A 239 -8.06 -42.79 27.74
C ALA A 239 -8.79 -42.98 29.06
N LYS A 240 -9.98 -42.35 29.19
CA LYS A 240 -11.11 -42.64 30.12
C LYS A 240 -10.84 -43.11 31.57
N ASN A 241 -9.61 -43.05 32.08
CA ASN A 241 -9.23 -43.46 33.42
C ASN A 241 -8.59 -42.28 34.14
N LYS A 242 -9.01 -42.08 35.39
CA LYS A 242 -8.59 -41.03 36.33
C LYS A 242 -7.11 -41.18 36.72
N ASN A 243 -6.20 -41.08 35.76
CA ASN A 243 -4.78 -40.90 36.06
C ASN A 243 -4.54 -39.40 36.17
N HIS A 244 -4.25 -38.94 37.38
CA HIS A 244 -3.84 -37.58 37.69
C HIS A 244 -2.71 -37.16 36.72
N VAL A 245 -3.03 -36.31 35.73
CA VAL A 245 -2.02 -35.80 34.81
C VAL A 245 -1.14 -34.83 35.61
N PRO A 246 0.19 -35.03 35.68
CA PRO A 246 1.05 -34.10 36.37
C PRO A 246 0.95 -32.69 35.76
N VAL A 247 0.66 -31.69 36.58
CA VAL A 247 0.69 -30.28 36.19
C VAL A 247 2.15 -29.83 36.09
N CYS A 248 2.47 -29.03 35.08
CA CYS A 248 3.79 -28.42 34.93
C CYS A 248 4.11 -27.54 36.15
N PRO A 249 5.24 -27.79 36.86
CA PRO A 249 5.71 -26.87 37.89
C PRO A 249 5.97 -25.47 37.30
N VAL A 250 5.69 -24.42 38.09
CA VAL A 250 5.85 -23.01 37.69
C VAL A 250 7.25 -22.73 37.16
N GLU A 251 8.29 -23.27 37.81
CA GLU A 251 9.68 -23.11 37.38
C GLU A 251 9.89 -23.61 35.95
N LYS A 252 9.41 -24.82 35.64
CA LYS A 252 9.54 -25.41 34.29
C LYS A 252 8.69 -24.69 33.26
N GLU A 253 7.56 -24.13 33.67
CA GLU A 253 6.68 -23.35 32.79
C GLU A 253 7.38 -22.06 32.33
N VAL A 254 8.07 -21.35 33.22
CA VAL A 254 8.83 -20.14 32.87
C VAL A 254 9.97 -20.48 31.90
N LEU A 255 10.68 -21.59 32.10
CA LEU A 255 11.74 -22.02 31.16
C LEU A 255 11.19 -22.38 29.78
N ILE A 256 10.03 -23.02 29.73
CA ILE A 256 9.36 -23.34 28.47
C ILE A 256 8.86 -22.05 27.82
N LEU A 257 8.33 -21.08 28.58
CA LEU A 257 7.92 -19.78 28.07
C LEU A 257 9.09 -19.04 27.43
N ASP A 258 10.23 -18.99 28.11
CA ASP A 258 11.46 -18.39 27.58
C ASP A 258 11.94 -19.10 26.30
N ALA A 259 11.88 -20.43 26.27
CA ALA A 259 12.16 -21.18 25.06
C ALA A 259 11.17 -20.86 23.92
N LEU A 260 9.87 -20.76 24.22
CA LEU A 260 8.85 -20.40 23.24
C LEU A 260 9.04 -18.98 22.70
N LYS A 261 9.47 -18.03 23.54
CA LYS A 261 9.88 -16.68 23.11
C LYS A 261 11.13 -16.72 22.25
N HIS A 262 12.14 -17.48 22.65
CA HIS A 262 13.38 -17.64 21.89
C HIS A 262 13.12 -18.20 20.48
N PHE A 263 12.25 -19.21 20.40
CA PHE A 263 11.79 -19.79 19.14
C PHE A 263 10.69 -18.97 18.46
N ARG A 264 10.40 -17.76 18.92
CA ARG A 264 9.42 -16.82 18.34
C ARG A 264 8.02 -17.41 18.15
N MET A 265 7.68 -18.39 18.99
CA MET A 265 6.34 -18.96 19.07
C MET A 265 5.40 -18.06 19.88
N LEU A 266 5.96 -17.17 20.71
CA LEU A 266 5.25 -16.16 21.51
C LEU A 266 5.99 -14.83 21.41
N ASP A 267 5.27 -13.70 21.49
CA ASP A 267 5.88 -12.37 21.54
C ASP A 267 6.72 -12.16 22.81
N GLU A 268 7.76 -11.32 22.71
CA GLU A 268 8.68 -11.05 23.83
C GLU A 268 7.96 -10.46 25.05
N ASP A 269 6.86 -9.74 24.82
CA ASP A 269 6.06 -9.05 25.84
C ASP A 269 5.08 -9.97 26.59
N VAL A 270 4.98 -11.26 26.22
CA VAL A 270 4.06 -12.18 26.88
C VAL A 270 4.53 -12.47 28.31
N GLU A 271 3.88 -11.87 29.30
CA GLU A 271 4.14 -12.14 30.71
C GLU A 271 3.52 -13.46 31.18
N TYR A 272 4.15 -14.07 32.19
CA TYR A 272 3.67 -15.28 32.82
C TYR A 272 2.29 -15.08 33.44
N ARG A 273 1.28 -15.82 32.97
CA ARG A 273 -0.06 -15.84 33.59
C ARG A 273 -0.15 -16.98 34.61
N LYS A 274 -0.34 -16.69 35.91
CA LYS A 274 -0.75 -17.72 36.88
C LYS A 274 -2.16 -18.19 36.53
N GLU A 275 -2.38 -19.50 36.47
CA GLU A 275 -3.75 -20.02 36.45
C GLU A 275 -4.38 -19.72 37.81
N SER A 276 -5.45 -18.92 37.83
CA SER A 276 -6.36 -18.82 38.96
C SER A 276 -7.00 -20.18 39.17
N ALA A 277 -6.79 -20.79 40.33
CA ALA A 277 -7.50 -22.00 40.72
C ALA A 277 -9.01 -21.73 40.69
N VAL A 278 -9.73 -22.48 39.85
CA VAL A 278 -11.19 -22.68 39.97
C VAL A 278 -11.41 -24.09 40.47
#